data_AF-A0A6I4W009-F1
#
_entry.id   AF-A0A6I4W009-F1
#
_cell.length_a   1.000
_cell.length_b   1.000
_cell.length_c   1.000
_cell.angle_alpha   90.00
_cell.angle_beta   90.00
_cell.angle_gamma   90.00
#
_symmetry.space_group_name_H-M   'P 1'
#
loop_
_entity.id
_entity.type
_entity.pdbx_description
1 polymer ?
#
loop_
_entity_poly.entity_id
_entity_poly.type
_entity_poly.pdbx_seq_one_letter_code
_entity_poly.pdbx_strand_id
1 'polypeptide(L)'
;MSWTKNHNRFRLITSLLLTLILGGILLAGQKLIYTDKMKVFYFQGKPGTLFFALFACTIAVYFYLLTKRNKESGKVMQKWCLTLNTILFVILLPLQIFSMDSYFYISDRAVVESKFWNVGDKETVNWKDLKKSVLTVLGDANGNTVSIINHLVFQNGKTYDINISTIGKHEFSKLLTYIKKQNLLVEVKKPSEEQLQLVKSNYGSQVAKLFTTENS
;
A
#
# COMPACT_ATOMS: atom_id res chain seq x y z
N MET A 1 4.72 -29.65 34.37
CA MET A 1 3.65 -29.12 33.47
C MET A 1 3.99 -27.77 32.79
N SER A 2 4.99 -26.99 33.26
CA SER A 2 5.36 -25.69 32.65
C SER A 2 6.25 -25.78 31.39
N TRP A 3 7.12 -26.79 31.30
CA TRP A 3 8.12 -26.91 30.23
C TRP A 3 7.51 -27.10 28.83
N THR A 4 6.48 -27.94 28.71
CA THR A 4 5.75 -28.17 27.45
C THR A 4 4.97 -26.94 26.96
N LYS A 5 4.59 -26.04 27.88
CA LYS A 5 3.87 -24.80 27.55
C LYS A 5 4.83 -23.76 26.97
N ASN A 6 6.04 -23.67 27.53
CA ASN A 6 7.11 -22.80 27.03
C ASN A 6 7.64 -23.24 25.67
N HIS A 7 7.82 -24.55 25.44
CA HIS A 7 8.30 -25.04 24.15
C HIS A 7 7.30 -24.77 23.01
N ASN A 8 5.99 -24.89 23.27
CA ASN A 8 4.96 -24.60 22.27
C ASN A 8 4.87 -23.10 21.95
N ARG A 9 5.04 -22.23 22.95
CA ARG A 9 5.12 -20.78 22.74
C ARG A 9 6.32 -20.41 21.89
N PHE A 10 7.48 -21.00 22.16
CA PHE A 10 8.69 -20.78 21.38
C PHE A 10 8.53 -21.18 19.90
N ARG A 11 7.88 -22.32 19.61
CA ARG A 11 7.61 -22.77 18.23
C ARG A 11 6.64 -21.84 17.49
N LEU A 12 5.61 -21.35 18.16
CA LEU A 12 4.68 -20.38 17.57
C LEU A 12 5.38 -19.06 17.27
N ILE A 13 6.16 -18.55 18.22
CA ILE A 13 6.92 -17.29 18.08
C ILE A 13 7.93 -17.39 16.93
N THR A 14 8.69 -18.49 16.87
CA THR A 14 9.65 -18.71 15.77
C THR A 14 8.97 -18.85 14.41
N SER A 15 7.83 -19.52 14.34
CA SER A 15 7.05 -19.62 13.09
C SER A 15 6.51 -18.25 12.64
N LEU A 16 5.99 -17.44 13.58
CA LEU A 16 5.55 -16.08 13.29
C LEU A 16 6.71 -15.19 12.82
N LEU A 17 7.87 -15.28 13.48
CA LEU A 17 9.09 -14.56 13.09
C LEU A 17 9.56 -14.94 11.69
N LEU A 18 9.63 -16.24 11.38
CA LEU A 18 10.00 -16.71 10.03
C LEU A 18 9.05 -16.18 8.97
N THR A 19 7.74 -16.21 9.23
CA THR A 19 6.75 -15.68 8.29
C THR A 19 6.87 -14.17 8.12
N LEU A 20 7.13 -13.42 9.20
CA LEU A 20 7.38 -11.98 9.13
C LEU A 20 8.65 -11.65 8.34
N ILE A 21 9.73 -12.43 8.52
CA ILE A 21 10.97 -12.27 7.77
C ILE A 21 10.76 -12.56 6.29
N LEU A 22 10.14 -13.69 5.94
CA LEU A 22 9.79 -14.03 4.55
C LEU A 22 8.91 -12.95 3.91
N GLY A 23 7.94 -12.44 4.67
CA GLY A 23 7.12 -11.31 4.31
C GLY A 23 7.89 -10.04 3.98
N GLY A 24 8.77 -9.64 4.91
CA GLY A 24 9.65 -8.49 4.74
C GLY A 24 10.56 -8.65 3.51
N ILE A 25 11.09 -9.85 3.27
CA ILE A 25 11.92 -10.16 2.10
C ILE A 25 11.09 -10.04 0.82
N LEU A 26 9.86 -10.55 0.77
CA LEU A 26 8.99 -10.43 -0.40
C LEU A 26 8.66 -8.97 -0.71
N LEU A 27 8.28 -8.19 0.31
CA LEU A 27 8.01 -6.76 0.15
C LEU A 27 9.25 -5.97 -0.26
N ALA A 28 10.41 -6.28 0.32
CA ALA A 28 11.68 -5.65 -0.03
C ALA A 28 12.16 -6.04 -1.43
N GLY A 29 12.04 -7.31 -1.81
CA GLY A 29 12.39 -7.82 -3.14
C GLY A 29 11.52 -7.22 -4.23
N GLN A 30 10.21 -7.09 -4.00
CA GLN A 30 9.33 -6.38 -4.92
C GLN A 30 9.70 -4.90 -5.02
N LYS A 31 9.94 -4.23 -3.89
CA LYS A 31 10.41 -2.84 -3.92
C LYS A 31 11.70 -2.72 -4.73
N LEU A 32 12.68 -3.62 -4.55
CA LEU A 32 13.94 -3.62 -5.31
C LEU A 32 13.72 -3.80 -6.82
N ILE A 33 12.92 -4.78 -7.25
CA ILE A 33 12.59 -5.01 -8.68
C ILE A 33 12.03 -3.75 -9.33
N TYR A 34 11.30 -2.95 -8.57
CA TYR A 34 10.58 -1.79 -9.05
C TYR A 34 11.30 -0.45 -8.81
N THR A 35 12.29 -0.37 -7.91
CA THR A 35 13.00 0.88 -7.58
C THR A 35 13.83 1.41 -8.75
N ASP A 36 14.46 0.53 -9.55
CA ASP A 36 15.30 0.96 -10.68
C ASP A 36 14.51 1.49 -11.89
N LYS A 37 13.19 1.21 -11.95
CA LYS A 37 12.33 1.60 -13.07
C LYS A 37 11.31 2.69 -12.72
N MET A 38 11.21 3.07 -11.44
CA MET A 38 10.08 3.87 -10.94
C MET A 38 10.53 5.06 -10.09
N LYS A 39 9.89 6.22 -10.31
CA LYS A 39 10.13 7.43 -9.52
C LYS A 39 9.26 7.51 -8.27
N VAL A 40 8.03 6.97 -8.36
CA VAL A 40 7.10 6.79 -7.23
C VAL A 40 6.41 5.45 -7.41
N PHE A 41 6.44 4.60 -6.38
CA PHE A 41 5.77 3.30 -6.35
C PHE A 41 4.89 3.21 -5.11
N TYR A 42 3.62 2.87 -5.29
CA TYR A 42 2.70 2.65 -4.19
C TYR A 42 1.81 1.43 -4.47
N PHE A 43 1.69 0.57 -3.46
CA PHE A 43 0.75 -0.53 -3.48
C PHE A 43 -0.65 0.01 -3.25
N GLN A 44 -1.58 -0.17 -4.19
CA GLN A 44 -2.95 0.29 -4.00
C GLN A 44 -3.63 -0.48 -2.85
N GLY A 45 -3.52 0.08 -1.66
CA GLY A 45 -4.49 -0.05 -0.60
C GLY A 45 -4.28 -1.21 0.38
N LYS A 46 -4.78 -0.91 1.59
CA LYS A 46 -5.17 -1.79 2.71
C LYS A 46 -5.46 -3.26 2.38
N PRO A 47 -6.18 -3.64 1.29
CA PRO A 47 -6.34 -5.04 0.90
C PRO A 47 -5.03 -5.81 0.75
N GLY A 48 -4.00 -5.21 0.15
CA GLY A 48 -2.76 -5.95 -0.09
C GLY A 48 -2.02 -6.33 1.20
N THR A 49 -1.93 -5.37 2.13
CA THR A 49 -1.41 -5.58 3.48
C THR A 49 -2.27 -6.53 4.30
N LEU A 50 -3.60 -6.46 4.16
CA LEU A 50 -4.56 -7.34 4.83
C LEU A 50 -4.39 -8.79 4.37
N PHE A 51 -4.39 -9.04 3.06
CA PHE A 51 -4.21 -10.39 2.51
C PHE A 51 -2.83 -10.94 2.86
N PHE A 52 -1.80 -10.10 2.86
CA PHE A 52 -0.47 -10.49 3.29
C PHE A 52 -0.48 -10.93 4.77
N ALA A 53 -1.09 -10.14 5.66
CA ALA A 53 -1.21 -10.48 7.07
C ALA A 53 -2.03 -11.76 7.31
N LEU A 54 -3.15 -11.93 6.61
CA LEU A 54 -3.98 -13.12 6.68
C LEU A 54 -3.22 -14.36 6.20
N PHE A 55 -2.55 -14.27 5.06
CA PHE A 55 -1.72 -15.33 4.51
C PHE A 55 -0.60 -15.73 5.47
N ALA A 56 0.07 -14.74 6.06
CA ALA A 56 1.10 -14.95 7.07
C ALA A 56 0.57 -15.67 8.32
N CYS A 57 -0.59 -15.24 8.83
CA CYS A 57 -1.26 -15.89 9.96
C CYS A 57 -1.62 -17.35 9.64
N THR A 58 -2.18 -17.62 8.46
CA THR A 58 -2.51 -18.98 8.00
C THR A 58 -1.28 -19.87 7.96
N ILE A 59 -0.15 -19.40 7.44
CA ILE A 59 1.13 -20.13 7.43
C ILE A 59 1.60 -20.41 8.86
N ALA A 60 1.58 -19.42 9.74
CA ALA A 60 2.03 -19.59 11.13
C ALA A 60 1.18 -20.61 11.90
N VAL A 61 -0.15 -20.55 11.72
CA VAL A 61 -1.08 -21.54 12.28
C VAL A 61 -0.82 -22.93 11.69
N TYR A 62 -0.51 -23.02 10.39
CA TYR A 62 -0.22 -24.29 9.72
C TYR A 62 1.01 -24.97 10.33
N PHE A 63 2.11 -24.25 10.45
CA PHE A 63 3.34 -24.76 11.09
C PHE A 63 3.10 -25.12 12.55
N TYR A 64 2.40 -24.28 13.31
CA TYR A 64 2.07 -24.59 14.71
C TYR A 64 1.29 -25.92 14.82
N LEU A 65 0.26 -26.11 14.01
CA LEU A 65 -0.53 -27.33 13.99
C LEU A 65 0.29 -28.56 13.59
N LEU A 66 1.21 -28.44 12.61
CA LEU A 66 2.11 -29.54 12.24
C LEU A 66 3.01 -29.96 13.40
N THR A 67 3.56 -29.00 14.16
CA THR A 67 4.45 -29.31 15.29
C THR A 67 3.75 -30.01 16.46
N LYS A 68 2.42 -29.96 16.54
CA LYS A 68 1.62 -30.59 17.60
C LYS A 68 1.11 -31.99 17.26
N ARG A 69 1.33 -32.48 16.04
CA ARG A 69 0.76 -33.74 15.49
C ARG A 69 1.12 -35.01 16.29
N ASN A 70 2.15 -34.97 17.13
CA ASN A 70 2.63 -36.14 17.89
C ASN A 70 1.90 -36.37 19.23
N LYS A 71 0.89 -35.56 19.60
CA LYS A 71 0.12 -35.77 20.84
C LYS A 71 -1.22 -36.44 20.54
N GLU A 72 -1.51 -37.54 21.25
CA GLU A 72 -2.68 -38.36 20.94
C GLU A 72 -4.03 -37.73 21.29
N SER A 73 -4.05 -36.78 22.22
CA SER A 73 -5.28 -36.06 22.59
C SER A 73 -5.61 -34.98 21.55
N GLY A 74 -6.77 -35.13 20.89
CA GLY A 74 -7.31 -34.13 19.97
C GLY A 74 -7.02 -34.34 18.48
N LYS A 75 -6.62 -35.54 18.05
CA LYS A 75 -6.32 -35.87 16.62
C LYS A 75 -7.45 -35.46 15.66
N VAL A 76 -8.72 -35.59 16.05
CA VAL A 76 -9.88 -35.22 15.21
C VAL A 76 -9.99 -33.71 15.03
N MET A 77 -9.96 -32.94 16.13
CA MET A 77 -10.03 -31.48 16.08
C MET A 77 -8.82 -30.89 15.35
N GLN A 78 -7.63 -31.46 15.54
CA GLN A 78 -6.42 -31.05 14.82
C GLN A 78 -6.52 -31.33 13.32
N LYS A 79 -7.05 -32.48 12.90
CA LYS A 79 -7.31 -32.77 11.48
C LYS A 79 -8.28 -31.74 10.88
N TRP A 80 -9.38 -31.45 11.57
CA TRP A 80 -10.33 -30.42 11.13
C TRP A 80 -9.69 -29.03 11.00
N CYS A 81 -8.92 -28.59 12.00
CA CYS A 81 -8.20 -27.32 11.92
C CYS A 81 -7.17 -27.29 10.78
N LEU A 82 -6.46 -28.40 10.53
CA LEU A 82 -5.52 -28.50 9.42
C LEU A 82 -6.24 -28.42 8.07
N THR A 83 -7.37 -29.11 7.91
CA THR A 83 -8.20 -29.05 6.70
C THR A 83 -8.72 -27.64 6.45
N LEU A 84 -9.31 -27.00 7.46
CA LEU A 84 -9.80 -25.62 7.34
C LEU A 84 -8.67 -24.64 7.00
N ASN A 85 -7.51 -24.78 7.65
CA ASN A 85 -6.37 -23.91 7.38
C ASN A 85 -5.78 -24.15 5.98
N THR A 86 -5.85 -25.38 5.47
CA THR A 86 -5.45 -25.70 4.09
C THR A 86 -6.41 -25.07 3.08
N ILE A 87 -7.72 -25.16 3.32
CA ILE A 87 -8.73 -24.48 2.48
C ILE A 87 -8.48 -22.97 2.48
N LEU A 88 -8.26 -22.37 3.65
CA LEU A 88 -7.92 -20.95 3.77
C LEU A 88 -6.63 -20.60 3.01
N PHE A 89 -5.60 -21.44 3.10
CA PHE A 89 -4.35 -21.24 2.35
C PHE A 89 -4.58 -21.28 0.83
N VAL A 90 -5.35 -22.24 0.34
CA VAL A 90 -5.68 -22.37 -1.09
C VAL A 90 -6.46 -21.14 -1.60
N ILE A 91 -7.31 -20.54 -0.78
CA ILE A 91 -8.05 -19.32 -1.12
C ILE A 91 -7.17 -18.07 -1.03
N LEU A 92 -6.36 -17.97 0.02
CA LEU A 92 -5.53 -16.78 0.28
C LEU A 92 -4.33 -16.69 -0.67
N LEU A 93 -3.83 -17.80 -1.21
CA LEU A 93 -2.70 -17.79 -2.13
C LEU A 93 -3.00 -17.02 -3.44
N PRO A 94 -4.10 -17.31 -4.18
CA PRO A 94 -4.52 -16.47 -5.31
C PRO A 94 -4.78 -15.01 -4.93
N LEU A 95 -5.46 -14.76 -3.80
CA LEU A 95 -5.72 -13.40 -3.33
C LEU A 95 -4.43 -12.64 -3.00
N GLN A 96 -3.41 -13.34 -2.51
CA GLN A 96 -2.09 -12.77 -2.26
C GLN A 96 -1.36 -12.44 -3.57
N ILE A 97 -1.47 -13.29 -4.59
CA ILE A 97 -0.93 -13.00 -5.92
C ILE A 97 -1.63 -11.79 -6.53
N PHE A 98 -2.96 -11.71 -6.41
CA PHE A 98 -3.78 -10.59 -6.90
C PHE A 98 -3.45 -9.29 -6.17
N SER A 99 -3.27 -9.40 -4.85
CA SER A 99 -2.74 -8.32 -4.01
C SER A 99 -1.40 -7.84 -4.55
N MET A 100 -0.47 -8.75 -4.81
CA MET A 100 0.88 -8.42 -5.28
C MET A 100 0.90 -7.74 -6.65
N ASP A 101 -0.10 -8.01 -7.49
CA ASP A 101 -0.25 -7.38 -8.79
C ASP A 101 -1.08 -6.09 -8.76
N SER A 102 -1.59 -5.68 -7.58
CA SER A 102 -2.34 -4.44 -7.38
C SER A 102 -1.42 -3.28 -7.01
N TYR A 103 -0.89 -2.60 -8.02
CA TYR A 103 0.07 -1.51 -7.84
C TYR A 103 -0.25 -0.28 -8.67
N PHE A 104 0.21 0.85 -8.17
CA PHE A 104 0.22 2.12 -8.88
C PHE A 104 1.65 2.64 -8.89
N TYR A 105 2.16 2.98 -10.07
CA TYR A 105 3.48 3.57 -10.16
C TYR A 105 3.56 4.68 -11.19
N ILE A 106 4.54 5.55 -10.95
CA ILE A 106 4.85 6.69 -11.78
C ILE A 106 6.30 6.55 -12.24
N SER A 107 6.45 6.57 -13.56
CA SER A 107 7.74 6.53 -14.25
C SER A 107 8.01 7.84 -14.99
N ASP A 108 9.17 7.92 -15.62
CA ASP A 108 9.58 9.04 -16.47
C ASP A 108 8.75 9.18 -17.78
N ARG A 109 7.82 8.28 -18.07
CA ARG A 109 7.04 8.30 -19.32
C ARG A 109 5.54 8.19 -19.12
N ALA A 110 5.12 7.47 -18.09
CA ALA A 110 3.72 7.18 -17.87
C ALA A 110 3.38 6.99 -16.39
N VAL A 111 2.09 7.15 -16.12
CA VAL A 111 1.40 6.60 -14.96
C VAL A 111 0.92 5.21 -15.33
N VAL A 112 1.18 4.24 -14.47
CA VAL A 112 0.75 2.85 -14.66
C VAL A 112 0.00 2.38 -13.44
N GLU A 113 -1.15 1.77 -13.70
CA GLU A 113 -2.01 1.18 -12.69
C GLU A 113 -2.29 -0.27 -13.07
N SER A 114 -2.18 -1.15 -12.10
CA SER A 114 -2.68 -2.51 -12.16
C SER A 114 -3.65 -2.70 -11.00
N LYS A 115 -4.84 -3.20 -11.31
CA LYS A 115 -5.94 -3.34 -10.35
C LYS A 115 -5.97 -4.77 -9.83
N PHE A 116 -6.37 -4.93 -8.56
CA PHE A 116 -6.45 -6.22 -7.88
C PHE A 116 -7.09 -7.37 -8.68
N TRP A 117 -8.18 -7.11 -9.42
CA TRP A 117 -8.91 -8.15 -10.17
C TRP A 117 -8.39 -8.40 -11.59
N ASN A 118 -7.46 -7.58 -12.08
CA ASN A 118 -7.02 -7.56 -13.48
C ASN A 118 -5.56 -8.01 -13.57
N VAL A 119 -5.27 -9.24 -13.14
CA VAL A 119 -3.89 -9.70 -13.04
C VAL A 119 -3.22 -9.79 -14.41
N GLY A 120 -2.05 -9.17 -14.53
CA GLY A 120 -1.28 -9.06 -15.77
C GLY A 120 -1.72 -7.92 -16.67
N ASP A 121 -2.90 -7.35 -16.43
CA ASP A 121 -3.48 -6.24 -17.18
C ASP A 121 -3.10 -4.91 -16.52
N LYS A 122 -2.15 -4.23 -17.16
CA LYS A 122 -1.63 -2.95 -16.73
C LYS A 122 -2.17 -1.85 -17.62
N GLU A 123 -2.91 -0.93 -17.00
CA GLU A 123 -3.34 0.29 -17.66
C GLU A 123 -2.19 1.30 -17.62
N THR A 124 -1.80 1.80 -18.79
CA THR A 124 -0.72 2.79 -18.93
C THR A 124 -1.27 4.06 -19.55
N VAL A 125 -0.99 5.21 -18.94
CA VAL A 125 -1.34 6.52 -19.47
C VAL A 125 -0.10 7.41 -19.53
N ASN A 126 0.24 7.92 -20.70
CA ASN A 126 1.46 8.70 -20.88
C ASN A 126 1.30 10.11 -20.31
N TRP A 127 2.40 10.70 -19.84
CA TRP A 127 2.39 12.07 -19.34
C TRP A 127 2.00 13.10 -20.39
N LYS A 128 2.31 12.84 -21.67
CA LYS A 128 1.89 13.68 -22.81
C LYS A 128 0.37 13.82 -22.92
N ASP A 129 -0.38 12.85 -22.38
CA ASP A 129 -1.83 12.82 -22.41
C ASP A 129 -2.43 13.48 -21.16
N LEU A 130 -1.61 14.02 -20.24
CA LEU A 130 -2.10 14.74 -19.06
C LEU A 130 -2.72 16.06 -19.52
N LYS A 131 -4.00 16.26 -19.21
CA LYS A 131 -4.74 17.48 -19.51
C LYS A 131 -4.52 18.54 -18.42
N LYS A 132 -4.59 18.14 -17.14
CA LYS A 132 -4.34 19.02 -16.00
C LYS A 132 -3.98 18.24 -14.74
N SER A 133 -3.25 18.90 -13.85
CA SER A 133 -2.98 18.45 -12.48
C SER A 133 -3.58 19.47 -11.51
N VAL A 134 -4.40 19.03 -10.56
CA VAL A 134 -5.06 19.91 -9.59
C VAL A 134 -4.65 19.50 -8.18
N LEU A 135 -3.88 20.37 -7.52
CA LEU A 135 -3.50 20.21 -6.12
C LEU A 135 -4.58 20.81 -5.23
N THR A 136 -5.13 20.02 -4.32
CA THR A 136 -6.21 20.45 -3.41
C THR A 136 -6.03 19.91 -2.00
N VAL A 137 -6.69 20.55 -1.05
CA VAL A 137 -6.80 20.11 0.34
C VAL A 137 -8.26 19.75 0.59
N LEU A 138 -8.51 18.50 0.98
CA LEU A 138 -9.80 18.07 1.49
C LEU A 138 -9.77 18.09 3.02
N GLY A 139 -10.78 18.72 3.62
CA GLY A 139 -11.04 18.60 5.06
C GLY A 139 -12.09 17.52 5.32
N ASP A 140 -12.09 16.92 6.52
CA ASP A 140 -13.27 16.18 6.97
C ASP A 140 -14.43 17.15 7.29
N ALA A 141 -15.65 16.62 7.40
CA ALA A 141 -16.85 17.41 7.69
C ALA A 141 -16.80 18.13 9.05
N ASN A 142 -15.90 17.71 9.95
CA ASN A 142 -15.73 18.25 11.29
C ASN A 142 -14.56 19.24 11.39
N GLY A 143 -13.85 19.51 10.29
CA GLY A 143 -12.69 20.40 10.24
C GLY A 143 -11.44 19.91 10.99
N ASN A 144 -11.39 18.65 11.43
CA ASN A 144 -10.33 18.16 12.32
C ASN A 144 -9.14 17.55 11.58
N THR A 145 -9.38 16.99 10.40
CA THR A 145 -8.34 16.36 9.59
C THR A 145 -8.29 16.96 8.20
N VAL A 146 -7.08 16.99 7.65
CA VAL A 146 -6.82 17.46 6.28
C VAL A 146 -6.02 16.44 5.50
N SER A 147 -6.41 16.28 4.25
CA SER A 147 -5.76 15.41 3.29
C SER A 147 -5.38 16.21 2.06
N ILE A 148 -4.12 16.09 1.65
CA ILE A 148 -3.61 16.74 0.44
C ILE A 148 -3.69 15.74 -0.71
N ILE A 149 -4.35 16.15 -1.79
CA ILE A 149 -4.57 15.30 -2.96
C ILE A 149 -4.12 16.06 -4.21
N ASN A 150 -3.42 15.36 -5.09
CA ASN A 150 -3.19 15.80 -6.45
C ASN A 150 -4.06 14.98 -7.40
N HIS A 151 -5.03 15.64 -8.04
CA HIS A 151 -5.89 15.06 -9.06
C HIS A 151 -5.23 15.20 -10.42
N LEU A 152 -4.84 14.08 -11.02
CA LEU A 152 -4.36 14.03 -12.39
C LEU A 152 -5.54 13.73 -13.31
N VAL A 153 -5.81 14.60 -14.27
CA VAL A 153 -6.87 14.41 -15.28
C VAL A 153 -6.23 14.30 -16.65
N PHE A 154 -6.48 13.19 -17.34
CA PHE A 154 -5.93 12.88 -18.65
C PHE A 154 -6.94 13.19 -19.76
N GLN A 155 -6.44 13.40 -20.99
CA GLN A 155 -7.25 13.75 -22.16
C GLN A 155 -8.28 12.67 -22.50
N ASN A 156 -7.98 11.39 -22.21
CA ASN A 156 -8.89 10.26 -22.38
C ASN A 156 -9.97 10.16 -21.28
N GLY A 157 -10.07 11.14 -20.37
CA GLY A 157 -11.02 11.15 -19.27
C GLY A 157 -10.60 10.36 -18.04
N LYS A 158 -9.47 9.63 -18.08
CA LYS A 158 -8.96 8.93 -16.89
C LYS A 158 -8.47 9.92 -15.84
N THR A 159 -8.73 9.59 -14.59
CA THR A 159 -8.34 10.40 -13.44
C THR A 159 -7.62 9.58 -12.39
N TYR A 160 -6.57 10.16 -11.79
CA TYR A 160 -5.86 9.54 -10.68
C TYR A 160 -5.76 10.51 -9.51
N ASP A 161 -6.21 10.06 -8.34
CA ASP A 161 -6.20 10.84 -7.11
C ASP A 161 -5.07 10.36 -6.22
N ILE A 162 -4.00 11.15 -6.17
CA ILE A 162 -2.80 10.78 -5.43
C ILE A 162 -2.77 11.55 -4.13
N ASN A 163 -2.80 10.84 -3.00
CA ASN A 163 -2.88 11.42 -1.67
C ASN A 163 -1.52 11.40 -0.97
N ILE A 164 -1.12 12.50 -0.32
CA ILE A 164 0.14 12.58 0.43
C ILE A 164 0.22 11.55 1.56
N SER A 165 -0.91 11.23 2.21
CA SER A 165 -0.97 10.26 3.31
C SER A 165 -0.70 8.84 2.82
N THR A 166 -0.96 8.60 1.54
CA THR A 166 -0.87 7.30 0.87
C THR A 166 0.55 7.02 0.39
N ILE A 167 1.16 7.97 -0.33
CA ILE A 167 2.51 7.80 -0.89
C ILE A 167 3.62 8.38 0.00
N GLY A 168 3.27 9.15 1.03
CA GLY A 168 4.20 9.82 1.91
C GLY A 168 4.74 11.14 1.35
N LYS A 169 5.17 12.04 2.24
CA LYS A 169 5.62 13.40 1.91
C LYS A 169 6.77 13.44 0.89
N HIS A 170 7.74 12.53 1.03
CA HIS A 170 8.91 12.49 0.15
C HIS A 170 8.54 12.15 -1.29
N GLU A 171 7.78 11.06 -1.48
CA GLU A 171 7.34 10.63 -2.81
C GLU A 171 6.34 11.62 -3.42
N PHE A 172 5.48 12.24 -2.60
CA PHE A 172 4.57 13.29 -3.05
C PHE A 172 5.33 14.53 -3.54
N SER A 173 6.41 14.93 -2.87
CA SER A 173 7.28 16.03 -3.32
C SER A 173 7.97 15.71 -4.66
N LYS A 174 8.45 14.46 -4.82
CA LYS A 174 9.01 13.99 -6.10
C LYS A 174 7.97 14.03 -7.23
N LEU A 175 6.74 13.60 -6.95
CA LEU A 175 5.63 13.67 -7.92
C LEU A 175 5.40 15.11 -8.41
N LEU A 176 5.27 16.07 -7.49
CA LEU A 176 5.06 17.47 -7.88
C LEU A 176 6.23 18.04 -8.67
N THR A 177 7.46 17.73 -8.26
CA THR A 177 8.67 18.11 -8.99
C THR A 177 8.66 17.52 -10.40
N TYR A 178 8.21 16.28 -10.52
CA TYR A 178 8.15 15.56 -11.78
C TYR A 178 7.11 16.18 -12.73
N ILE A 179 5.90 16.49 -12.25
CA ILE A 179 4.86 17.16 -13.04
C ILE A 179 5.36 18.52 -13.55
N LYS A 180 6.01 19.31 -12.67
CA LYS A 180 6.62 20.59 -13.06
C LYS A 180 7.70 20.43 -14.13
N LYS A 181 8.56 19.40 -14.04
CA LYS A 181 9.60 19.11 -15.03
C LYS A 181 9.04 18.76 -16.41
N GLN A 182 7.82 18.23 -16.49
CA GLN A 182 7.16 17.93 -17.76
C GLN A 182 6.50 19.18 -18.39
N ASN A 183 6.75 20.38 -17.85
CA ASN A 183 6.09 21.64 -18.24
C ASN A 183 4.56 21.59 -18.12
N LEU A 184 4.05 20.77 -17.20
CA LEU A 184 2.61 20.64 -16.95
C LEU A 184 2.22 21.60 -15.84
N LEU A 185 1.19 22.42 -16.10
CA LEU A 185 0.64 23.35 -15.12
C LEU A 185 -0.05 22.57 -13.99
N VAL A 186 0.35 22.87 -12.76
CA VAL A 186 -0.32 22.40 -11.54
C VAL A 186 -1.24 23.50 -11.06
N GLU A 187 -2.54 23.33 -11.27
CA GLU A 187 -3.56 24.22 -10.72
C GLU A 187 -3.63 23.99 -9.21
N VAL A 188 -3.34 25.04 -8.44
CA VAL A 188 -3.38 24.97 -6.97
C VAL A 188 -4.69 25.57 -6.49
N LYS A 189 -5.59 24.74 -5.94
CA LYS A 189 -6.80 25.24 -5.29
C LYS A 189 -6.45 25.81 -3.93
N LYS A 190 -6.75 27.09 -3.74
CA LYS A 190 -6.48 27.80 -2.48
C LYS A 190 -7.31 27.17 -1.35
N PRO A 191 -6.66 26.60 -0.31
CA PRO A 191 -7.36 26.08 0.87
C PRO A 191 -7.88 27.23 1.75
N SER A 192 -8.82 26.94 2.65
CA SER A 192 -9.18 27.90 3.70
C SER A 192 -8.01 28.13 4.67
N GLU A 193 -8.05 29.22 5.42
CA GLU A 193 -6.99 29.54 6.39
C GLU A 193 -6.88 28.45 7.48
N GLU A 194 -8.01 27.91 7.93
CA GLU A 194 -8.07 26.79 8.86
C GLU A 194 -7.41 25.53 8.28
N GLN A 195 -7.73 25.19 7.03
CA GLN A 195 -7.09 24.07 6.33
C GLN A 195 -5.59 24.28 6.17
N LEU A 196 -5.14 25.51 5.90
CA LEU A 196 -3.73 25.86 5.78
C LEU A 196 -2.98 25.67 7.11
N GLN A 197 -3.60 26.08 8.22
CA GLN A 197 -3.06 25.86 9.56
C GLN A 197 -2.94 24.37 9.89
N LEU A 198 -3.96 23.58 9.57
CA LEU A 198 -3.94 22.14 9.75
C LEU A 198 -2.89 21.46 8.86
N VAL A 199 -2.73 21.91 7.62
CA VAL A 199 -1.66 21.42 6.74
C VAL A 199 -0.29 21.72 7.32
N LYS A 200 -0.09 22.94 7.85
CA LYS A 200 1.16 23.35 8.50
C LYS A 200 1.45 22.50 9.74
N SER A 201 0.43 22.18 10.54
CA SER A 201 0.54 21.33 11.72
C SER A 201 0.88 19.87 11.36
N ASN A 202 0.14 19.30 10.40
CA ASN A 202 0.22 17.86 10.09
C ASN A 202 1.37 17.49 9.14
N TYR A 203 1.72 18.37 8.21
CA TYR A 203 2.70 18.07 7.14
C TYR A 203 3.91 19.03 7.12
N GLY A 204 3.85 20.11 7.90
CA GLY A 204 4.90 21.12 8.05
C GLY A 204 4.78 22.30 7.09
N SER A 205 5.49 23.38 7.41
CA SER A 205 5.48 24.65 6.67
C SER A 205 5.91 24.52 5.21
N GLN A 206 6.83 23.60 4.90
CA GLN A 206 7.28 23.33 3.53
C GLN A 206 6.13 22.87 2.61
N VAL A 207 5.20 22.07 3.14
CA VAL A 207 4.06 21.56 2.38
C VAL A 207 2.98 22.64 2.27
N ALA A 208 2.75 23.41 3.35
CA ALA A 208 1.84 24.56 3.30
C ALA A 208 2.25 25.60 2.25
N LYS A 209 3.55 25.81 2.04
CA LYS A 209 4.07 26.73 1.01
C LYS A 209 3.62 26.39 -0.41
N LEU A 210 3.30 25.11 -0.70
CA LEU A 210 2.78 24.69 -2.00
C LEU A 210 1.45 25.37 -2.35
N PHE A 211 0.70 25.83 -1.34
CA PHE A 211 -0.61 26.45 -1.47
C PHE A 211 -0.59 27.97 -1.39
N THR A 212 0.53 28.56 -0.95
CA THR A 212 0.68 30.01 -0.75
C THR A 212 1.57 30.66 -1.78
N THR A 213 2.35 29.89 -2.55
CA THR A 213 3.08 30.45 -3.69
C THR A 213 2.10 30.61 -4.84
N GLU A 214 1.82 31.87 -5.19
CA GLU A 214 1.28 32.22 -6.50
C GLU A 214 2.25 31.66 -7.56
N ASN A 215 2.01 30.44 -8.04
CA ASN A 215 2.67 29.94 -9.24
C ASN A 215 2.04 30.72 -10.40
N SER A 216 2.63 31.90 -10.66
CA SER A 216 2.55 32.61 -11.93
C SER A 216 3.36 31.86 -12.98
#